data_AF-M6KKL0-F1
#
_entry.id   AF-M6KKL0-F1
#
_cell.length_a   1.000
_cell.length_b   1.000
_cell.length_c   1.000
_cell.angle_alpha   90.00
_cell.angle_beta   90.00
_cell.angle_gamma   90.00
#
_symmetry.space_group_name_H-M   'P 1'
#
loop_
_entity.id
_entity.type
_entity.pdbx_description
1 polymer ?
#
loop_
_entity_poly.entity_id
_entity_poly.type
_entity_poly.pdbx_seq_one_letter_code
_entity_poly.pdbx_strand_id
1 'polypeptide(L)'
;MLPTYSPGKRIYFHRFVNRSNLYLGDLVLVKHPTQEGKVVFSRISGKPGDTVQMKNKILYRNNHPEDISGVGSGFTLQFEDKRGAFPSSFSGRDNGEPLILKDRDYFLLCDNRDSCSDSRDFGPIPIENILGKAF
;
A
#
# COMPACT_ATOMS: atom_id res chain seq x y z
N MET A 1 -9.08 -6.13 3.46
CA MET A 1 -8.02 -5.73 4.41
C MET A 1 -7.96 -6.65 5.62
N LEU A 2 -8.05 -7.97 5.42
CA LEU A 2 -7.73 -8.92 6.51
C LEU A 2 -6.22 -8.86 6.78
N PRO A 3 -5.76 -9.01 8.03
CA PRO A 3 -6.56 -9.30 9.23
C PRO A 3 -7.16 -8.05 9.89
N THR A 4 -6.68 -6.85 9.55
CA THR A 4 -7.05 -5.57 10.19
C THR A 4 -8.56 -5.29 10.18
N TYR A 5 -9.24 -5.57 9.08
CA TYR A 5 -10.69 -5.41 8.92
C TYR A 5 -11.32 -6.62 8.25
N SER A 6 -12.26 -7.23 8.97
CA SER A 6 -13.14 -8.29 8.47
C SER A 6 -14.26 -7.73 7.57
N PRO A 7 -14.75 -8.52 6.60
CA PRO A 7 -15.94 -8.17 5.82
C PRO A 7 -17.13 -7.78 6.71
N GLY A 8 -17.89 -6.77 6.29
CA GLY A 8 -19.06 -6.25 7.02
C GLY A 8 -18.75 -5.20 8.10
N LYS A 9 -17.47 -4.97 8.43
CA LYS A 9 -17.09 -3.91 9.37
C LYS A 9 -17.29 -2.52 8.74
N ARG A 10 -17.94 -1.62 9.47
CA ARG A 10 -18.07 -0.21 9.08
C ARG A 10 -16.79 0.54 9.45
N ILE A 11 -16.31 1.37 8.52
CA ILE A 11 -15.11 2.19 8.67
C ILE A 11 -15.49 3.62 8.28
N TYR A 12 -15.05 4.58 9.09
CA TYR A 12 -15.27 6.00 8.81
C TYR A 12 -14.01 6.59 8.19
N PHE A 13 -14.18 7.46 7.20
CA PHE A 13 -13.09 8.11 6.48
C PHE A 13 -13.19 9.62 6.61
N HIS A 14 -12.07 10.24 6.97
CA HIS A 14 -11.90 11.68 6.91
C HIS A 14 -11.54 12.09 5.48
N ARG A 15 -12.37 12.94 4.86
CA ARG A 15 -12.19 13.35 3.46
C ARG A 15 -11.16 14.46 3.26
N PHE A 16 -10.80 15.17 4.32
CA PHE A 16 -9.75 16.18 4.23
C PHE A 16 -8.40 15.49 4.25
N VAL A 17 -7.81 15.40 3.05
CA VAL A 17 -6.55 14.72 2.77
C VAL A 17 -5.56 15.75 2.25
N ASN A 18 -4.38 15.82 2.86
CA ASN A 18 -3.28 16.67 2.44
C ASN A 18 -1.95 15.94 2.65
N ARG A 19 -0.85 16.46 2.09
CA ARG A 19 0.45 15.79 2.22
C ARG A 19 0.94 15.73 3.67
N SER A 20 0.54 16.69 4.51
CA SER A 20 0.96 16.77 5.91
C SER A 20 0.24 15.79 6.82
N ASN A 21 -0.90 15.22 6.43
CA ASN A 21 -1.70 14.30 7.24
C ASN A 21 -1.72 12.85 6.75
N LEU A 22 -0.95 12.55 5.69
CA LEU A 22 -0.73 11.20 5.17
C LEU A 22 0.64 10.67 5.59
N TYR A 23 0.62 9.69 6.49
CA TYR A 23 1.79 9.04 7.06
C TYR A 23 1.90 7.59 6.59
N LEU A 24 3.08 7.01 6.78
CA LEU A 24 3.25 5.57 6.56
C LEU A 24 2.35 4.82 7.53
N GLY A 25 1.76 3.73 7.05
CA GLY A 25 0.82 2.93 7.83
C GLY A 25 -0.61 3.45 7.81
N ASP A 26 -0.87 4.67 7.31
CA ASP A 26 -2.23 5.16 7.19
C ASP A 26 -3.04 4.34 6.20
N LEU A 27 -4.29 4.08 6.55
CA LEU A 27 -5.25 3.39 5.72
C LEU A 27 -6.09 4.39 4.94
N VAL A 28 -6.16 4.23 3.63
CA VAL A 28 -6.73 5.21 2.72
C VAL A 28 -7.71 4.58 1.76
N LEU A 29 -8.79 5.32 1.48
CA LEU A 29 -9.73 5.01 0.40
C LEU A 29 -9.29 5.77 -0.85
N VAL A 30 -9.13 5.05 -1.96
CA VAL A 30 -8.50 5.58 -3.17
C VAL A 30 -9.30 5.19 -4.40
N LYS A 31 -9.42 6.08 -5.38
CA LYS A 31 -9.97 5.76 -6.69
C LYS A 31 -9.06 4.78 -7.42
N HIS A 32 -9.62 3.72 -7.99
CA HIS A 32 -8.85 2.81 -8.82
C HIS A 32 -8.34 3.56 -10.07
N PRO A 33 -7.03 3.52 -10.38
CA PRO A 33 -6.46 4.38 -11.42
C PRO A 33 -6.93 4.02 -12.84
N THR A 34 -7.28 2.75 -13.08
CA THR A 34 -7.69 2.26 -14.41
C THR A 34 -9.15 1.80 -14.50
N GLN A 35 -9.90 1.77 -13.39
CA GLN A 35 -11.28 1.26 -13.36
C GLN A 35 -12.20 2.34 -12.79
N GLU A 36 -12.92 3.02 -13.68
CA GLU A 36 -13.79 4.12 -13.30
C GLU A 36 -14.90 3.68 -12.33
N GLY A 37 -15.21 4.55 -11.36
CA GLY A 37 -16.21 4.29 -10.32
C GLY A 37 -15.78 3.29 -9.25
N LYS A 38 -14.66 2.58 -9.42
CA LYS A 38 -14.13 1.66 -8.40
C LYS A 38 -13.20 2.36 -7.43
N VAL A 39 -13.25 1.89 -6.19
CA VAL A 39 -12.40 2.35 -5.10
C VAL A 39 -11.66 1.16 -4.49
N VAL A 40 -10.44 1.41 -4.04
CA VAL A 40 -9.61 0.45 -3.29
C VAL A 40 -9.37 1.00 -1.91
N PHE A 41 -9.29 0.09 -0.93
CA PHE A 41 -8.97 0.41 0.44
C PHE A 41 -7.65 -0.27 0.80
N SER A 42 -6.61 0.54 0.98
CA SER A 42 -5.23 0.08 1.07
C SER A 42 -4.42 0.91 2.06
N ARG A 43 -3.24 0.43 2.44
CA ARG A 43 -2.33 1.07 3.39
C ARG A 43 -1.18 1.79 2.69
N ILE A 44 -0.88 3.01 3.10
CA ILE A 44 0.30 3.75 2.64
C ILE A 44 1.56 3.03 3.12
N SER A 45 2.31 2.49 2.17
CA SER A 45 3.53 1.72 2.41
C SER A 45 4.79 2.40 1.84
N GLY A 46 4.62 3.40 0.97
CA GLY A 46 5.68 4.29 0.52
C GLY A 46 5.17 5.71 0.29
N LYS A 47 6.02 6.70 0.52
CA LYS A 47 5.72 8.13 0.39
C LYS A 47 6.52 8.78 -0.74
N PRO A 48 6.12 9.98 -1.21
CA PRO A 48 6.88 10.72 -2.20
C PRO A 48 8.37 10.82 -1.83
N GLY A 49 9.26 10.49 -2.77
CA GLY A 49 10.71 10.45 -2.58
C GLY A 49 11.28 9.11 -2.09
N ASP A 50 10.44 8.18 -1.60
CA ASP A 50 10.91 6.84 -1.24
C ASP A 50 11.26 6.03 -2.49
N THR A 51 12.29 5.19 -2.38
CA THR A 51 12.53 4.08 -3.30
C THR A 51 11.86 2.83 -2.74
N VAL A 52 10.89 2.27 -3.46
CA VAL A 52 10.16 1.06 -3.06
C VAL A 52 10.51 -0.11 -3.97
N GLN A 53 10.65 -1.30 -3.40
CA GLN A 53 10.96 -2.51 -4.16
C GLN A 53 10.36 -3.75 -3.49
N MET A 54 9.70 -4.62 -4.25
CA MET A 54 9.29 -5.94 -3.75
C MET A 54 10.41 -6.95 -4.00
N LYS A 55 10.87 -7.67 -2.97
CA LYS A 55 11.79 -8.80 -3.10
C LYS A 55 11.27 -9.99 -2.31
N ASN A 56 11.00 -11.10 -2.99
CA ASN A 56 10.39 -12.29 -2.39
C ASN A 56 9.22 -11.93 -1.45
N LYS A 57 8.29 -11.12 -1.95
CA LYS A 57 7.07 -10.67 -1.27
C LYS A 57 7.27 -9.70 -0.10
N ILE A 58 8.51 -9.38 0.27
CA ILE A 58 8.83 -8.39 1.28
C ILE A 58 8.97 -7.03 0.59
N LEU A 59 8.27 -6.01 1.09
CA LEU A 59 8.50 -4.64 0.65
C LEU A 59 9.81 -4.12 1.27
N TYR A 60 10.69 -3.57 0.42
CA TYR A 60 11.85 -2.79 0.81
C TYR A 60 11.58 -1.33 0.51
N ARG A 61 11.80 -0.46 1.49
CA ARG A 61 11.68 0.99 1.37
C ARG A 61 13.03 1.62 1.69
N ASN A 62 13.61 2.34 0.75
CA ASN A 62 14.97 2.89 0.82
C ASN A 62 16.00 1.82 1.22
N ASN A 63 15.91 0.63 0.61
CA ASN A 63 16.73 -0.56 0.89
C ASN A 63 16.55 -1.20 2.29
N HIS A 64 15.63 -0.73 3.12
CA HIS A 64 15.28 -1.36 4.39
C HIS A 64 14.00 -2.19 4.24
N PRO A 65 13.93 -3.43 4.74
CA PRO A 65 12.70 -4.22 4.71
C PRO A 65 11.60 -3.56 5.55
N GLU A 66 10.34 -3.81 5.20
CA GLU A 66 9.19 -3.30 5.94
C GLU A 66 9.24 -3.75 7.41
N ASP A 67 9.11 -2.79 8.33
CA ASP A 67 9.16 -3.06 9.76
C ASP A 67 7.81 -3.57 10.24
N ILE A 68 7.75 -4.88 10.49
CA ILE A 68 6.56 -5.56 11.00
C ILE A 68 6.31 -5.20 12.47
N SER A 69 7.37 -5.02 13.25
CA SER A 69 7.30 -4.78 14.70
C SER A 69 6.74 -3.40 15.03
N GLY A 70 6.96 -2.43 14.14
CA GLY A 70 6.53 -1.05 14.30
C GLY A 70 7.46 -0.17 15.13
N VAL A 71 8.58 -0.72 15.63
CA VAL A 71 9.54 -0.01 16.49
C VAL A 71 10.18 1.17 15.76
N GLY A 72 10.45 1.04 14.46
CA GLY A 72 11.02 2.10 13.62
C GLY A 72 9.99 2.87 12.78
N SER A 73 8.85 2.26 12.46
CA SER A 73 7.82 2.89 11.60
C SER A 73 6.72 3.62 12.38
N GLY A 74 6.59 3.38 13.69
CA GLY A 74 5.55 3.96 14.54
C GLY A 74 4.17 3.29 14.41
N PHE A 75 4.06 2.20 13.63
CA PHE A 75 2.85 1.41 13.51
C PHE A 75 3.19 -0.08 13.35
N THR A 76 2.42 -0.95 13.99
CA THR A 76 2.55 -2.40 13.77
C THR A 76 1.89 -2.77 12.45
N LEU A 77 2.64 -3.41 11.55
CA LEU A 77 2.11 -3.88 10.29
C LEU A 77 1.50 -5.28 10.48
N GLN A 78 0.20 -5.40 10.22
CA GLN A 78 -0.52 -6.67 10.21
C GLN A 78 -0.99 -6.98 8.79
N PHE A 79 -0.58 -8.11 8.25
CA PHE A 79 -0.95 -8.53 6.91
C PHE A 79 -1.01 -10.05 6.77
N GLU A 80 -1.75 -10.53 5.79
CA GLU A 80 -1.77 -11.93 5.37
C GLU A 80 -1.14 -12.07 3.98
N ASP A 81 -0.24 -13.04 3.86
CA ASP A 81 0.46 -13.34 2.60
C ASP A 81 0.90 -14.82 2.56
N LYS A 82 -0.07 -15.71 2.34
CA LYS A 82 0.02 -17.16 2.55
C LYS A 82 0.57 -17.92 1.33
N ARG A 83 0.48 -17.34 0.13
CA ARG A 83 0.93 -17.98 -1.12
C ARG A 83 2.47 -18.06 -1.19
N GLY A 84 3.04 -18.96 -2.00
CA GLY A 84 4.46 -18.87 -2.38
C GLY A 84 4.74 -17.63 -3.25
N ALA A 85 5.99 -17.20 -3.39
CA ALA A 85 6.35 -16.08 -4.26
C ALA A 85 6.22 -16.47 -5.75
N PHE A 86 5.77 -15.54 -6.61
CA PHE A 86 5.88 -15.75 -8.05
C PHE A 86 7.34 -15.55 -8.49
N PRO A 87 7.85 -16.37 -9.42
CA PRO A 87 9.14 -16.09 -10.04
C PRO A 87 9.05 -14.77 -10.82
N SER A 88 10.14 -14.01 -10.83
CA SER A 88 10.21 -12.71 -11.53
C SER A 88 9.92 -12.83 -13.04
N SER A 89 10.21 -13.99 -13.64
CA SER A 89 9.86 -14.30 -15.03
C SER A 89 8.37 -14.37 -15.30
N PHE A 90 7.56 -14.56 -14.27
CA PHE A 90 6.09 -14.64 -14.37
C PHE A 90 5.43 -13.33 -13.98
N SER A 91 5.87 -12.70 -12.88
CA SER A 91 5.28 -11.47 -12.39
C SER A 91 6.27 -10.65 -11.56
N GLY A 92 6.31 -9.34 -11.82
CA GLY A 92 7.03 -8.36 -11.00
C GLY A 92 6.36 -8.05 -9.66
N ARG A 93 5.17 -8.60 -9.38
CA ARG A 93 4.39 -8.31 -8.17
C ARG A 93 5.13 -8.65 -6.88
N ASP A 94 5.75 -9.83 -6.85
CA ASP A 94 6.46 -10.34 -5.67
C ASP A 94 7.97 -10.10 -5.73
N ASN A 95 8.48 -9.79 -6.93
CA ASN A 95 9.89 -9.59 -7.26
C ASN A 95 10.00 -8.50 -8.33
N GLY A 96 9.96 -7.24 -7.89
CA GLY A 96 9.92 -6.07 -8.76
C GLY A 96 11.25 -5.33 -8.82
N GLU A 97 11.42 -4.57 -9.89
CA GLU A 97 12.48 -3.58 -9.99
C GLU A 97 12.24 -2.42 -9.01
N PRO A 98 13.30 -1.77 -8.51
CA PRO A 98 13.17 -0.63 -7.61
C PRO A 98 12.48 0.53 -8.34
N LEU A 99 11.53 1.16 -7.64
CA LEU A 99 10.75 2.28 -8.14
C LEU A 99 10.90 3.48 -7.22
N ILE A 100 11.34 4.61 -7.77
CA ILE A 100 11.40 5.88 -7.04
C ILE A 100 10.05 6.58 -7.17
N LEU A 101 9.42 6.88 -6.04
CA LEU A 101 8.14 7.56 -6.00
C LEU A 101 8.33 9.05 -6.29
N LYS A 102 7.61 9.54 -7.30
CA LYS A 102 7.67 10.95 -7.71
C LYS A 102 7.03 11.85 -6.65
N ASP A 103 7.13 13.16 -6.88
CA ASP A 103 6.40 14.11 -6.06
C ASP A 103 4.90 13.78 -6.07
N ARG A 104 4.29 13.76 -4.88
CA ARG A 104 2.85 13.47 -4.65
C ARG A 104 2.39 12.04 -4.93
N ASP A 105 3.27 11.12 -5.33
CA ASP A 105 2.95 9.71 -5.51
C ASP A 105 3.09 8.91 -4.20
N TYR A 106 2.16 7.99 -3.99
CA TYR A 106 2.14 7.07 -2.85
C TYR A 106 2.12 5.63 -3.34
N PHE A 107 2.84 4.76 -2.64
CA PHE A 107 2.79 3.32 -2.89
C PHE A 107 1.89 2.67 -1.85
N LEU A 108 0.86 1.98 -2.30
CA LEU A 108 -0.19 1.43 -1.46
C LEU A 108 -0.15 -0.09 -1.50
N LEU A 109 -0.24 -0.74 -0.35
CA LEU A 109 -0.36 -2.18 -0.25
C LEU A 109 -1.59 -2.55 0.56
N CYS A 110 -2.28 -3.61 0.15
CA CYS A 110 -3.34 -4.16 0.98
C CYS A 110 -2.75 -5.04 2.08
N ASP A 111 -3.44 -5.10 3.22
CA ASP A 111 -3.07 -6.00 4.32
C ASP A 111 -3.36 -7.47 3.92
N ASN A 112 -4.33 -7.76 3.06
CA ASN A 112 -4.46 -9.08 2.47
C ASN A 112 -3.72 -9.07 1.12
N ARG A 113 -2.43 -9.41 1.16
CA ARG A 113 -1.50 -9.25 0.04
C ARG A 113 -1.80 -10.20 -1.12
N ASP A 114 -2.43 -11.35 -0.87
CA ASP A 114 -2.75 -12.34 -1.91
C ASP A 114 -4.11 -12.10 -2.59
N SER A 115 -5.08 -11.49 -1.88
CA SER A 115 -6.47 -11.40 -2.35
C SER A 115 -6.95 -9.98 -2.65
N CYS A 116 -6.04 -9.03 -2.83
CA CYS A 116 -6.38 -7.62 -3.06
C CYS A 116 -5.54 -7.03 -4.19
N SER A 117 -6.13 -6.08 -4.92
CA SER A 117 -5.42 -5.28 -5.91
C SER A 117 -4.88 -4.01 -5.26
N ASP A 118 -3.58 -3.75 -5.48
CA ASP A 118 -2.87 -2.62 -4.90
C ASP A 118 -1.76 -2.10 -5.84
N SER A 119 -0.86 -1.24 -5.34
CA SER A 119 0.16 -0.60 -6.18
C SER A 119 1.13 -1.58 -6.84
N ARG A 120 1.17 -2.86 -6.45
CA ARG A 120 1.93 -3.87 -7.19
C ARG A 120 1.31 -4.21 -8.55
N ASP A 121 0.00 -3.99 -8.73
CA ASP A 121 -0.71 -4.26 -9.99
C ASP A 121 -0.79 -3.02 -10.88
N PHE A 122 -1.12 -1.88 -10.28
CA PHE A 122 -1.43 -0.65 -11.03
C PHE A 122 -0.41 0.47 -10.82
N GLY A 123 0.62 0.26 -10.01
CA GLY A 123 1.66 1.23 -9.74
C GLY A 123 1.32 2.27 -8.65
N PRO A 124 2.16 3.31 -8.50
CA PRO A 124 1.94 4.39 -7.56
C PRO A 124 0.66 5.18 -7.84
N ILE A 125 0.10 5.75 -6.79
CA ILE A 125 -1.12 6.53 -6.82
C ILE A 125 -0.82 7.99 -6.48
N PRO A 126 -1.23 8.94 -7.33
CA PRO A 126 -1.09 10.35 -7.03
C PRO A 126 -2.10 10.77 -5.94
N ILE A 127 -1.73 11.69 -5.06
CA ILE A 127 -2.56 12.11 -3.91
C ILE A 127 -3.99 12.52 -4.28
N GLU A 128 -4.20 13.03 -5.49
CA GLU A 128 -5.51 13.46 -6.02
C GLU A 128 -6.52 12.30 -6.11
N ASN A 129 -6.01 11.06 -6.19
CA ASN A 129 -6.83 9.87 -6.22
C ASN A 129 -7.20 9.38 -4.81
N ILE A 130 -6.58 9.92 -3.75
CA ILE A 130 -6.87 9.57 -2.36
C ILE A 130 -8.11 10.35 -1.89
N LEU A 131 -9.19 9.63 -1.62
CA LEU A 131 -10.49 10.20 -1.26
C LEU A 131 -10.66 10.46 0.23
N GLY A 132 -9.92 9.73 1.07
CA GLY A 132 -10.00 9.85 2.50
C GLY A 132 -9.05 8.93 3.25
N LYS A 133 -8.79 9.28 4.51
CA LYS A 133 -8.01 8.50 5.47
C LYS A 133 -8.94 7.89 6.51
N ALA A 134 -8.75 6.61 6.84
CA ALA A 134 -9.54 5.92 7.87
C ALA A 134 -9.26 6.49 9.27
N PHE A 135 -10.30 6.53 10.11
CA PHE A 135 -10.23 6.90 11.53
C PHE A 135 -9.85 5.70 12.40
#